data_AF-A0A4P2Q022-F1
#
_entry.id   AF-A0A4P2Q022-F1
#
_cell.length_a   1.000
_cell.length_b   1.000
_cell.length_c   1.000
_cell.angle_alpha   90.00
_cell.angle_beta   90.00
_cell.angle_gamma   90.00
#
_symmetry.space_group_name_H-M   'P 1'
#
loop_
_entity.id
_entity.type
_entity.pdbx_description
1 polymer ?
#
loop_
_entity_poly.entity_id
_entity_poly.type
_entity_poly.pdbx_seq_one_letter_code
_entity_poly.pdbx_strand_id
1 'polypeptide(L)'
;MTLDMDTQVARAVKLGESHVRVDFLSRAGEPLFSVDFRSGVTEGETVTWQLHEVTATEPPVREGGLPVPLEAPPELKDAIKMAILVQDRVVTSMNGQDYDNWGCNLPFTNIVSCGPHGGCCDIHDQCYADNGCDASSWYKPWPFTSAACVGCNAAVVGCMGLLTFLAPGPSVCCELDNCGDPR
;
A
#
# COMPACT_ATOMS: atom_id res chain seq x y z
N MET A 1 19.08 -6.94 -5.80
CA MET A 1 19.25 -6.19 -4.54
C MET A 1 18.54 -6.95 -3.43
N THR A 2 19.06 -6.92 -2.21
CA THR A 2 18.43 -7.55 -1.03
C THR A 2 18.34 -6.55 0.11
N LEU A 3 17.27 -6.64 0.91
CA LEU A 3 17.08 -5.92 2.16
C LEU A 3 16.74 -6.95 3.24
N ASP A 4 17.55 -6.94 4.30
CA ASP A 4 17.32 -7.77 5.48
C ASP A 4 16.30 -7.06 6.40
N MET A 5 15.26 -7.78 6.82
CA MET A 5 14.23 -7.31 7.75
C MET A 5 14.18 -8.28 8.94
N ASP A 6 13.62 -7.86 10.08
CA ASP A 6 13.68 -8.64 11.33
C ASP A 6 13.30 -10.13 11.13
N THR A 7 12.17 -10.40 10.48
CA THR A 7 11.62 -11.75 10.30
C THR A 7 11.75 -12.33 8.89
N GLN A 8 12.12 -11.52 7.90
CA GLN A 8 12.10 -11.90 6.48
C GLN A 8 13.20 -11.19 5.67
N VAL A 9 13.41 -11.62 4.43
CA VAL A 9 14.36 -11.00 3.50
C VAL A 9 13.61 -10.59 2.25
N ALA A 10 13.71 -9.31 1.87
CA ALA A 10 13.19 -8.82 0.60
C ALA A 10 14.29 -8.89 -0.48
N ARG A 11 13.98 -9.47 -1.64
CA ARG A 11 14.88 -9.60 -2.78
C ARG A 11 14.24 -8.98 -4.01
N ALA A 12 14.84 -7.92 -4.53
CA ALA A 12 14.44 -7.29 -5.80
C ALA A 12 15.36 -7.70 -6.95
N VAL A 13 14.76 -8.07 -8.08
CA VAL A 13 15.45 -8.49 -9.32
C VAL A 13 14.81 -7.81 -10.52
N LYS A 14 15.63 -7.32 -11.45
CA LYS A 14 15.17 -6.84 -12.75
C LYS A 14 15.07 -8.03 -13.70
N LEU A 15 13.87 -8.34 -14.16
CA LEU A 15 13.60 -9.47 -15.07
C LEU A 15 13.66 -9.04 -16.54
N GLY A 16 13.50 -7.74 -16.82
CA GLY A 16 13.63 -7.14 -18.14
C GLY A 16 13.68 -5.62 -18.06
N GLU A 17 13.73 -4.93 -19.20
CA GLU A 17 13.77 -3.46 -19.23
C GLU A 17 12.53 -2.81 -18.63
N SER A 18 11.38 -3.46 -18.75
CA SER A 18 10.07 -2.99 -18.27
C SER A 18 9.55 -3.78 -17.07
N HIS A 19 10.36 -4.63 -16.42
CA HIS A 19 9.87 -5.54 -15.39
C HIS A 19 10.85 -5.73 -14.23
N VAL A 20 10.38 -5.41 -13.02
CA VAL A 20 11.05 -5.68 -11.74
C VAL A 20 10.17 -6.55 -10.86
N ARG A 21 10.75 -7.56 -10.24
CA ARG A 21 10.10 -8.43 -9.26
C ARG A 21 10.73 -8.25 -7.90
N VAL A 22 9.91 -8.28 -6.85
CA VAL A 22 10.34 -8.33 -5.46
C VAL A 22 9.73 -9.54 -4.79
N ASP A 23 10.56 -10.39 -4.19
CA ASP A 23 10.15 -11.54 -3.39
C ASP A 23 10.50 -11.31 -1.92
N PHE A 24 9.55 -11.54 -1.03
CA PHE A 24 9.74 -11.66 0.41
C PHE A 24 9.87 -13.13 0.76
N LEU A 25 10.98 -13.47 1.39
CA LEU A 25 11.33 -14.82 1.75
C LEU A 25 11.45 -14.92 3.27
N SER A 26 11.05 -16.05 3.84
CA SER A 26 11.37 -16.39 5.22
C SER A 26 12.90 -16.50 5.37
N ARG A 27 13.40 -16.49 6.62
CA ARG A 27 14.83 -16.75 6.89
C ARG A 27 15.30 -18.13 6.39
N ALA A 28 14.38 -19.07 6.23
CA ALA A 28 14.64 -20.39 5.65
C ALA A 28 14.62 -20.40 4.10
N GLY A 29 14.28 -19.27 3.47
CA GLY A 29 14.21 -19.11 2.02
C GLY A 29 12.86 -19.46 1.40
N GLU A 30 11.82 -19.69 2.20
CA GLU A 30 10.48 -19.99 1.72
C GLU A 30 9.78 -18.72 1.23
N PRO A 31 9.05 -18.74 0.10
CA PRO A 31 8.33 -17.58 -0.38
C PRO A 31 7.18 -17.23 0.57
N LEU A 32 7.06 -15.96 0.92
CA LEU A 32 5.99 -15.40 1.73
C LEU A 32 5.09 -14.48 0.90
N PHE A 33 5.71 -13.61 0.10
CA PHE A 33 5.01 -12.63 -0.72
C PHE A 33 5.82 -12.26 -1.96
N SER A 34 5.16 -11.96 -3.08
CA SER A 34 5.83 -11.51 -4.30
C SER A 34 5.07 -10.34 -4.91
N VAL A 35 5.81 -9.39 -5.50
CA VAL A 35 5.24 -8.26 -6.25
C VAL A 35 6.00 -8.10 -7.56
N ASP A 36 5.27 -7.94 -8.65
CA ASP A 36 5.78 -7.70 -9.99
C ASP A 36 5.35 -6.30 -10.45
N PHE A 37 6.32 -5.45 -10.78
CA PHE A 37 6.13 -4.11 -11.34
C PHE A 37 6.44 -4.13 -12.84
N ARG A 38 5.45 -3.80 -13.67
CA ARG A 38 5.51 -3.82 -15.13
C ARG A 38 5.17 -2.45 -15.71
N SER A 39 6.04 -1.91 -16.56
CA SER A 39 5.78 -0.67 -17.32
C SER A 39 5.40 -0.96 -18.76
N GLY A 40 4.82 0.03 -19.44
CA GLY A 40 4.43 -0.08 -20.85
C GLY A 40 3.25 -1.02 -21.12
N VAL A 41 2.54 -1.46 -20.06
CA VAL A 41 1.29 -2.21 -20.18
C VAL A 41 0.18 -1.21 -20.50
N THR A 42 -0.42 -1.33 -21.69
CA THR A 42 -1.47 -0.43 -22.16
C THR A 42 -2.85 -0.77 -21.59
N GLU A 43 -3.07 -2.03 -21.25
CA GLU A 43 -4.30 -2.53 -20.61
C GLU A 43 -3.94 -3.62 -19.59
N GLY A 44 -4.45 -3.52 -18.36
CA GLY A 44 -4.25 -4.51 -17.30
C GLY A 44 -3.53 -3.98 -16.06
N GLU A 45 -3.21 -4.91 -15.15
CA GLU A 45 -2.53 -4.62 -13.88
C GLU A 45 -1.02 -4.51 -14.11
N THR A 46 -0.45 -3.38 -13.74
CA THR A 46 0.99 -3.08 -13.83
C THR A 46 1.74 -3.45 -12.56
N VAL A 47 1.03 -3.55 -11.43
CA VAL A 47 1.58 -4.08 -10.18
C VAL A 47 0.76 -5.30 -9.78
N THR A 48 1.30 -6.50 -9.96
CA THR A 48 0.62 -7.74 -9.55
C THR A 48 1.31 -8.31 -8.33
N TRP A 49 0.56 -8.96 -7.44
CA TRP A 49 1.10 -9.52 -6.20
C TRP A 49 0.59 -10.94 -5.95
N GLN A 50 1.37 -11.69 -5.16
CA GLN A 50 1.06 -13.06 -4.74
C GLN A 50 1.40 -13.22 -3.27
N LEU A 51 0.45 -13.69 -2.46
CA LEU A 51 0.66 -14.13 -1.08
C LEU A 51 0.76 -15.66 -1.05
N HIS A 52 1.82 -16.17 -0.44
CA HIS A 52 2.10 -17.59 -0.31
C HIS A 52 1.76 -18.02 1.13
N GLU A 53 0.74 -18.87 1.30
CA GLU A 53 0.44 -19.44 2.62
C GLU A 53 1.52 -20.47 3.00
N VAL A 54 2.04 -20.48 4.22
CA VAL A 54 3.21 -21.35 4.57
C VAL A 54 2.77 -22.76 5.04
N THR A 55 1.45 -23.01 5.14
CA THR A 55 0.91 -24.11 5.95
C THR A 55 0.47 -25.36 5.17
N ALA A 56 0.55 -25.40 3.85
CA ALA A 56 0.10 -26.54 3.05
C ALA A 56 1.16 -27.07 2.05
N THR A 57 1.12 -28.38 1.81
CA THR A 57 2.01 -29.14 0.91
C THR A 57 2.04 -28.60 -0.53
N GLU A 58 0.97 -27.92 -0.94
CA GLU A 58 0.90 -26.95 -2.04
C GLU A 58 0.05 -25.79 -1.52
N PRO A 59 0.64 -24.62 -1.22
CA PRO A 59 -0.11 -23.57 -0.60
C PRO A 59 -1.04 -22.88 -1.58
N PRO A 60 -2.29 -22.57 -1.19
CA PRO A 60 -3.14 -21.73 -2.01
C PRO A 60 -2.46 -20.36 -2.15
N VAL A 61 -2.09 -20.02 -3.38
CA VAL A 61 -1.58 -18.69 -3.71
C VAL A 61 -2.78 -17.77 -3.85
N ARG A 62 -2.81 -16.71 -3.06
CA ARG A 62 -3.78 -15.62 -3.27
C ARG A 62 -3.09 -14.54 -4.07
N GLU A 63 -3.77 -14.02 -5.07
CA GLU A 63 -3.20 -13.06 -6.01
C GLU A 63 -4.16 -11.93 -6.32
N GLY A 64 -3.60 -10.85 -6.85
CA GLY A 64 -4.34 -9.73 -7.38
C GLY A 64 -3.40 -8.73 -8.01
N GLY A 65 -3.93 -7.58 -8.42
CA GLY A 65 -3.08 -6.51 -8.91
C GLY A 65 -3.73 -5.15 -8.89
N LEU A 66 -2.93 -4.18 -9.31
CA LEU A 66 -3.19 -2.77 -9.29
C LEU A 66 -2.87 -2.20 -10.67
N PRO A 67 -3.84 -1.59 -11.36
CA PRO A 67 -3.59 -0.86 -12.60
C PRO A 67 -3.03 0.54 -12.28
N VAL A 68 -1.75 0.60 -11.94
CA VAL A 68 -1.03 1.86 -11.68
C VAL A 68 -0.26 2.27 -12.94
N PRO A 69 -0.49 3.45 -13.54
CA PRO A 69 0.31 3.84 -14.70
C PRO A 69 1.79 3.95 -14.31
N LEU A 70 2.62 3.06 -14.87
CA LEU A 70 4.07 3.05 -14.71
C LEU A 70 4.72 3.39 -16.05
N GLU A 71 5.32 4.58 -16.15
CA GLU A 71 6.09 4.99 -17.33
C GLU A 71 7.36 4.13 -17.48
N ALA A 72 7.97 3.77 -16.35
CA ALA A 72 9.14 2.90 -16.25
C ALA A 72 9.01 2.03 -14.98
N PRO A 73 9.65 0.84 -14.93
CA PRO A 73 9.64 0.07 -13.71
C PRO A 73 10.48 0.80 -12.64
N PRO A 74 10.12 0.67 -11.34
CA PRO A 74 10.86 1.32 -10.27
C PRO A 74 12.29 0.77 -10.17
N GLU A 75 13.22 1.62 -9.74
CA GLU A 75 14.57 1.18 -9.36
C GLU A 75 14.49 0.13 -8.25
N LEU A 76 15.45 -0.81 -8.19
CA LEU A 76 15.36 -1.97 -7.29
C LEU A 76 15.16 -1.59 -5.81
N LYS A 77 15.75 -0.48 -5.35
CA LYS A 77 15.58 0.01 -3.98
C LYS A 77 14.16 0.49 -3.71
N ASP A 78 13.58 1.22 -4.64
CA ASP A 78 12.23 1.77 -4.49
C ASP A 78 11.17 0.70 -4.74
N ALA A 79 11.46 -0.28 -5.61
CA ALA A 79 10.66 -1.49 -5.76
C ALA A 79 10.49 -2.24 -4.44
N ILE A 80 11.57 -2.41 -3.64
CA ILE A 80 11.47 -3.04 -2.32
C ILE A 80 10.54 -2.24 -1.41
N LYS A 81 10.70 -0.92 -1.31
CA LYS A 81 9.83 -0.08 -0.47
C LYS A 81 8.36 -0.19 -0.88
N MET A 82 8.09 -0.08 -2.18
CA MET A 82 6.74 -0.22 -2.74
C MET A 82 6.18 -1.62 -2.45
N ALA A 83 6.99 -2.67 -2.59
CA ALA A 83 6.56 -4.03 -2.32
C ALA A 83 6.24 -4.28 -0.84
N ILE A 84 6.96 -3.63 0.10
CA ILE A 84 6.61 -3.72 1.52
C ILE A 84 5.26 -3.05 1.78
N LEU A 85 4.99 -1.90 1.15
CA LEU A 85 3.68 -1.25 1.24
C LEU A 85 2.57 -2.18 0.69
N VAL A 86 2.78 -2.77 -0.47
CA VAL A 86 1.81 -3.71 -1.06
C VAL A 86 1.60 -4.92 -0.13
N GLN A 87 2.67 -5.51 0.42
CA GLN A 87 2.58 -6.62 1.38
C GLN A 87 1.79 -6.25 2.63
N ASP A 88 2.15 -5.15 3.28
CA ASP A 88 1.48 -4.64 4.48
C ASP A 88 -0.02 -4.44 4.23
N ARG A 89 -0.37 -3.83 3.09
CA ARG A 89 -1.77 -3.57 2.73
C ARG A 89 -2.55 -4.85 2.44
N VAL A 90 -1.95 -5.79 1.69
CA VAL A 90 -2.59 -7.07 1.37
C VAL A 90 -2.82 -7.88 2.64
N VAL A 91 -1.81 -8.03 3.48
CA VAL A 91 -1.93 -8.79 4.74
C VAL A 91 -2.96 -8.16 5.69
N THR A 92 -2.97 -6.83 5.83
CA THR A 92 -3.91 -6.13 6.72
C THR A 92 -5.36 -6.28 6.24
N SER A 93 -5.63 -6.05 4.95
CA SER A 93 -6.98 -6.22 4.37
C SER A 93 -7.49 -7.66 4.52
N MET A 94 -6.62 -8.67 4.36
CA MET A 94 -7.02 -10.07 4.43
C MET A 94 -7.34 -10.56 5.83
N ASN A 95 -6.87 -9.84 6.86
CA ASN A 95 -7.24 -10.10 8.25
C ASN A 95 -8.58 -9.47 8.64
N GLY A 96 -9.33 -8.93 7.67
CA GLY A 96 -10.61 -8.25 7.92
C GLY A 96 -10.44 -6.94 8.69
N GLN A 97 -9.21 -6.43 8.77
CA GLN A 97 -8.93 -5.06 9.15
C GLN A 97 -8.96 -4.24 7.87
N ASP A 98 -10.17 -4.10 7.32
CA ASP A 98 -10.40 -3.09 6.31
C ASP A 98 -9.95 -1.75 6.89
N TYR A 99 -9.35 -0.92 6.04
CA TYR A 99 -8.66 0.36 6.25
C TYR A 99 -9.50 1.45 6.94
N ASP A 100 -10.42 1.09 7.80
CA ASP A 100 -11.05 1.95 8.77
C ASP A 100 -10.27 1.84 10.09
N ASN A 101 -8.94 1.85 10.05
CA ASN A 101 -8.16 2.04 11.26
C ASN A 101 -7.91 3.53 11.41
N TRP A 102 -8.01 4.05 12.63
CA TRP A 102 -7.78 5.46 12.91
C TRP A 102 -6.38 5.92 12.45
N GLY A 103 -6.31 6.90 11.55
CA GLY A 103 -5.05 7.43 11.04
C GLY A 103 -4.52 6.66 9.82
N CYS A 104 -3.22 6.81 9.53
CA CYS A 104 -2.65 6.50 8.22
C CYS A 104 -1.16 6.18 8.26
N ASN A 105 -0.66 5.75 9.42
CA ASN A 105 0.75 5.39 9.58
C ASN A 105 1.15 4.40 8.47
N LEU A 106 2.08 4.83 7.62
CA LEU A 106 2.64 4.03 6.54
C LEU A 106 4.08 3.68 6.91
N PRO A 107 4.50 2.40 6.92
CA PRO A 107 5.76 1.97 7.51
C PRO A 107 7.05 2.52 6.87
N PHE A 108 6.97 3.34 5.81
CA PHE A 108 8.14 3.92 5.12
C PHE A 108 7.94 5.34 4.60
N THR A 109 6.90 6.04 5.03
CA THR A 109 6.74 7.47 4.74
C THR A 109 7.06 8.27 6.00
N ASN A 110 7.45 9.52 5.85
CA ASN A 110 7.45 10.49 6.94
C ASN A 110 6.02 10.91 7.34
N ILE A 111 5.00 10.31 6.72
CA ILE A 111 3.60 10.55 7.00
C ILE A 111 3.23 9.63 8.15
N VAL A 112 3.33 10.21 9.34
CA VAL A 112 2.88 9.61 10.60
C VAL A 112 1.64 10.36 11.06
N SER A 113 0.67 9.65 11.61
CA SER A 113 -0.61 10.21 12.07
C SER A 113 -0.41 11.29 13.11
N CYS A 114 0.65 11.23 13.92
CA CYS A 114 0.96 12.26 14.91
C CYS A 114 1.94 13.33 14.41
N GLY A 115 2.19 13.36 13.11
CA GLY A 115 3.02 14.36 12.46
C GLY A 115 2.21 15.60 12.03
N PRO A 116 2.88 16.61 11.46
CA PRO A 116 2.23 17.85 11.01
C PRO A 116 1.14 17.65 9.93
N HIS A 117 1.18 16.51 9.22
CA HIS A 117 0.23 16.16 8.17
C HIS A 117 -0.76 15.07 8.59
N GLY A 118 -0.82 14.72 9.88
CA GLY A 118 -1.74 13.71 10.39
C GLY A 118 -3.21 13.98 10.08
N GLY A 119 -3.65 15.24 10.18
CA GLY A 119 -5.03 15.64 9.88
C GLY A 119 -5.44 15.47 8.42
N CYS A 120 -4.48 15.29 7.49
CA CYS A 120 -4.80 14.89 6.12
C CYS A 120 -5.45 13.49 6.07
N CYS A 121 -5.13 12.64 7.04
CA CYS A 121 -5.68 11.30 7.16
C CYS A 121 -7.10 11.34 7.71
N ASP A 122 -7.38 12.20 8.68
CA ASP A 122 -8.75 12.41 9.16
C ASP A 122 -9.68 12.88 8.03
N ILE A 123 -9.19 13.77 7.17
CA ILE A 123 -9.93 14.23 5.98
C ILE A 123 -10.20 13.06 5.02
N HIS A 124 -9.21 12.18 4.83
CA HIS A 124 -9.34 11.00 3.98
C HIS A 124 -10.36 10.01 4.53
N ASP A 125 -10.20 9.65 5.80
CA ASP A 125 -11.04 8.68 6.50
C ASP A 125 -12.49 9.18 6.55
N GLN A 126 -12.70 10.48 6.82
CA GLN A 126 -14.03 11.07 6.76
C GLN A 126 -14.63 11.02 5.36
N CYS A 127 -13.84 11.35 4.33
CA CYS A 127 -14.30 11.27 2.93
C CYS A 127 -14.69 9.84 2.54
N TYR A 128 -13.93 8.84 3.00
CA TYR A 128 -14.23 7.43 2.78
C TYR A 128 -15.54 7.02 3.45
N ALA A 129 -15.72 7.37 4.73
CA ALA A 129 -16.95 7.11 5.47
C ALA A 129 -18.18 7.73 4.79
N ASP A 130 -18.08 9.00 4.36
CA ASP A 130 -19.18 9.72 3.73
C ASP A 130 -19.60 9.14 2.38
N ASN A 131 -18.67 8.48 1.68
CA ASN A 131 -18.89 7.94 0.33
C ASN A 131 -19.02 6.40 0.30
N GLY A 132 -19.06 5.74 1.46
CA GLY A 132 -19.11 4.28 1.55
C GLY A 132 -17.92 3.61 0.89
N CYS A 133 -16.76 4.26 0.91
CA CYS A 133 -15.52 3.70 0.41
C CYS A 133 -14.94 2.74 1.45
N ASP A 134 -14.38 1.66 0.97
CA ASP A 134 -13.63 0.71 1.77
C ASP A 134 -12.13 0.79 1.45
N ALA A 135 -11.33 0.00 2.16
CA ALA A 135 -9.91 -0.21 1.87
C ALA A 135 -9.64 -0.41 0.37
N SER A 136 -10.51 -1.21 -0.26
CA SER A 136 -10.37 -1.59 -1.66
C SER A 136 -10.51 -0.47 -2.65
N SER A 137 -11.12 0.62 -2.21
CA SER A 137 -11.31 1.83 -2.97
C SER A 137 -10.03 2.66 -3.10
N TRP A 138 -8.99 2.35 -2.32
CA TRP A 138 -7.67 2.98 -2.46
C TRP A 138 -6.95 2.51 -3.73
N TYR A 139 -7.14 1.24 -4.09
CA TYR A 139 -6.37 0.58 -5.14
C TYR A 139 -7.12 0.36 -6.46
N LYS A 140 -8.45 0.39 -6.43
CA LYS A 140 -9.27 0.28 -7.64
C LYS A 140 -9.33 1.64 -8.34
N PRO A 141 -8.91 1.78 -9.60
CA PRO A 141 -9.13 3.03 -10.34
C PRO A 141 -10.58 3.11 -10.79
N TRP A 142 -11.01 4.29 -11.23
CA TRP A 142 -12.24 4.43 -11.99
C TRP A 142 -12.18 3.56 -13.27
N PRO A 143 -13.25 2.83 -13.66
CA PRO A 143 -14.60 2.78 -13.06
C PRO A 143 -14.80 1.65 -12.04
N PHE A 144 -13.73 0.95 -11.63
CA PHE A 144 -13.80 -0.20 -10.73
C PHE A 144 -13.98 0.19 -9.25
N THR A 145 -13.86 1.48 -8.93
CA THR A 145 -14.37 2.11 -7.70
C THR A 145 -15.19 3.35 -8.03
N SER A 146 -15.87 3.92 -7.04
CA SER A 146 -16.65 5.15 -7.21
C SER A 146 -15.73 6.36 -7.46
N ALA A 147 -16.19 7.31 -8.28
CA ALA A 147 -15.44 8.53 -8.58
C ALA A 147 -15.20 9.35 -7.30
N ALA A 148 -16.10 9.21 -6.33
CA ALA A 148 -15.96 9.81 -5.02
C ALA A 148 -14.77 9.22 -4.26
N CYS A 149 -14.59 7.91 -4.25
CA CYS A 149 -13.43 7.29 -3.60
C CYS A 149 -12.10 7.67 -4.26
N VAL A 150 -12.06 7.73 -5.60
CA VAL A 150 -10.89 8.26 -6.32
C VAL A 150 -10.62 9.72 -5.93
N GLY A 151 -11.67 10.53 -5.81
CA GLY A 151 -11.60 11.91 -5.34
C GLY A 151 -11.03 12.03 -3.93
N CYS A 152 -11.47 11.17 -3.01
CA CYS A 152 -10.93 11.10 -1.65
C CYS A 152 -9.42 10.79 -1.65
N ASN A 153 -8.97 9.83 -2.49
CA ASN A 153 -7.55 9.48 -2.61
C ASN A 153 -6.74 10.67 -3.14
N ALA A 154 -7.25 11.34 -4.17
CA ALA A 154 -6.60 12.51 -4.75
C ALA A 154 -6.51 13.67 -3.75
N ALA A 155 -7.57 13.87 -2.95
CA ALA A 155 -7.61 14.92 -1.92
C ALA A 155 -6.55 14.71 -0.84
N VAL A 156 -6.38 13.48 -0.34
CA VAL A 156 -5.34 13.20 0.67
C VAL A 156 -3.94 13.25 0.08
N VAL A 157 -3.72 12.77 -1.15
CA VAL A 157 -2.43 12.92 -1.84
C VAL A 157 -2.10 14.41 -2.03
N GLY A 158 -3.08 15.23 -2.41
CA GLY A 158 -2.95 16.68 -2.50
C GLY A 158 -2.66 17.31 -1.13
N CYS A 159 -3.33 16.87 -0.07
CA CYS A 159 -3.09 17.35 1.29
C CYS A 159 -1.66 17.05 1.75
N MET A 160 -1.18 15.84 1.49
CA MET A 160 0.18 15.40 1.85
C MET A 160 1.27 16.08 0.99
N GLY A 161 1.00 16.34 -0.30
CA GLY A 161 2.00 16.82 -1.25
C GLY A 161 2.02 18.33 -1.49
N LEU A 162 0.87 19.02 -1.45
CA LEU A 162 0.75 20.45 -1.76
C LEU A 162 0.73 21.33 -0.51
N LEU A 163 0.35 20.79 0.65
CA LEU A 163 0.17 21.59 1.86
C LEU A 163 1.42 21.65 2.75
N THR A 164 2.62 21.76 2.17
CA THR A 164 3.81 22.19 2.94
C THR A 164 3.61 23.56 3.61
N PHE A 165 2.60 24.33 3.21
CA PHE A 165 2.24 25.63 3.79
C PHE A 165 1.06 25.58 4.77
N LEU A 166 0.28 24.49 4.82
CA LEU A 166 -0.90 24.32 5.69
C LEU A 166 -0.89 22.91 6.25
N ALA A 167 -0.02 22.68 7.25
CA ALA A 167 0.00 21.46 8.03
C ALA A 167 -1.29 21.42 8.89
N PRO A 168 -2.28 20.53 8.61
CA PRO A 168 -3.52 20.47 9.40
C PRO A 168 -3.28 20.01 10.85
N GLY A 169 -2.04 19.62 11.18
CA GLY A 169 -1.65 19.15 12.49
C GLY A 169 -1.71 17.62 12.58
N PRO A 170 -1.52 17.08 13.78
CA PRO A 170 -1.73 15.67 14.08
C PRO A 170 -3.16 15.23 13.73
N SER A 171 -3.33 13.94 13.47
CA SER A 171 -4.63 13.30 13.36
C SER A 171 -5.33 13.32 14.73
N VAL A 172 -6.66 13.38 14.72
CA VAL A 172 -7.50 13.26 15.92
C VAL A 172 -7.21 11.96 16.68
N CYS A 173 -6.79 10.89 15.99
CA CYS A 173 -6.46 9.62 16.65
C CYS A 173 -5.32 9.75 17.68
N CYS A 174 -4.46 10.76 17.52
CA CYS A 174 -3.33 10.99 18.42
C CYS A 174 -3.79 11.57 19.76
N GLU A 175 -4.82 12.41 19.75
CA GLU A 175 -5.41 12.93 20.98
C GLU A 175 -6.21 11.86 21.73
N LEU A 176 -6.75 10.90 20.97
CA LEU A 176 -7.54 9.78 21.48
C LEU A 176 -6.71 8.55 21.87
N ASP A 177 -5.41 8.56 21.59
CA ASP A 177 -4.47 7.44 21.80
C ASP A 177 -4.94 6.13 21.16
N ASN A 178 -5.55 6.22 19.97
CA ASN A 178 -6.15 5.08 19.26
C ASN A 178 -5.67 4.96 17.80
N CYS A 179 -4.58 5.63 17.42
CA CYS A 179 -4.06 5.52 16.06
C CYS A 179 -3.67 4.07 15.71
N GLY A 180 -4.21 3.57 14.61
CA GLY A 180 -4.04 2.19 14.16
C GLY A 180 -5.11 1.23 14.71
N ASP A 181 -5.93 1.67 15.67
CA ASP A 181 -7.07 0.87 16.14
C ASP A 181 -8.18 0.85 15.08
N PRO A 182 -8.94 -0.26 14.95
CA PRO A 182 -10.14 -0.30 14.13
C PRO A 182 -11.18 0.75 14.55
N ARG A 183 -11.91 1.28 13.57
CA ARG A 183 -13.00 2.23 13.71
C ARG A 183 -14.36 1.56 13.64
#